data_AF-A0A8J6WV24-F1
#
_entry.id   AF-A0A8J6WV24-F1
#
_cell.length_a   1.000
_cell.length_b   1.000
_cell.length_c   1.000
_cell.angle_alpha   90.00
_cell.angle_beta   90.00
_cell.angle_gamma   90.00
#
_symmetry.space_group_name_H-M   'P 1'
#
loop_
_entity.id
_entity.type
_entity.pdbx_description
1 polymer ?
#
loop_
_entity_poly.entity_id
_entity_poly.type
_entity_poly.pdbx_seq_one_letter_code
_entity_poly.pdbx_strand_id
1 'polypeptide(L)'
;MSHHGEHTTGTSDEQYDLVSVLYHALEGAATCEVYIQDAEEAGDSELTQFFQELQEEENRRAERAKALLAARLTQSTAAAR
;
A
#
# COMPACT_ATOMS: atom_id res chain seq x y z
N MET A 1 -10.87 -12.75 22.44
CA MET A 1 -11.95 -11.91 21.86
C MET A 1 -11.41 -11.40 20.54
N SER A 2 -11.87 -11.97 19.43
CA SER A 2 -11.43 -11.56 18.10
C SER A 2 -12.36 -10.44 17.64
N HIS A 3 -11.87 -9.21 17.60
CA HIS A 3 -12.57 -8.11 16.95
C HIS A 3 -12.43 -8.30 15.43
N HIS A 4 -13.31 -9.10 14.83
CA HIS A 4 -13.67 -8.92 13.43
C HIS A 4 -14.63 -7.72 13.42
N GLY A 5 -14.10 -6.55 13.08
CA GLY A 5 -14.91 -5.37 12.92
C GLY A 5 -15.74 -5.52 11.66
N GLU A 6 -16.91 -6.15 11.76
CA GLU A 6 -17.92 -6.12 10.71
C GLU A 6 -18.39 -4.66 10.54
N HIS A 7 -17.69 -3.93 9.67
CA HIS A 7 -18.15 -2.63 9.21
C HIS A 7 -18.65 -2.81 7.79
N THR A 8 -19.98 -2.89 7.68
CA THR A 8 -20.75 -3.04 6.44
C THR A 8 -20.63 -1.80 5.54
N THR A 9 -19.43 -1.58 4.98
CA THR A 9 -19.37 -1.03 3.63
C THR A 9 -19.84 -2.16 2.71
N GLY A 10 -20.57 -1.89 1.63
CA GLY A 10 -21.10 -2.96 0.74
C GLY A 10 -20.03 -3.81 0.03
N THR A 11 -18.76 -3.70 0.45
CA THR A 11 -17.54 -4.32 -0.07
C THR A 11 -16.96 -5.20 1.05
N SER A 12 -16.51 -6.42 0.74
CA SER A 12 -15.95 -7.33 1.76
C SER A 12 -14.82 -6.63 2.53
N ASP A 13 -14.73 -6.86 3.85
CA ASP A 13 -13.69 -6.29 4.71
C ASP A 13 -12.29 -6.50 4.10
N GLU A 14 -12.02 -7.68 3.53
CA GLU A 14 -10.73 -7.97 2.88
C GLU A 14 -10.42 -7.07 1.67
N GLN A 15 -11.44 -6.69 0.90
CA GLN A 15 -11.26 -5.81 -0.28
C GLN A 15 -11.03 -4.37 0.18
N TYR A 16 -11.79 -3.92 1.17
CA TYR A 16 -11.59 -2.62 1.80
C TYR A 16 -10.18 -2.52 2.40
N ASP A 17 -9.76 -3.52 3.16
CA ASP A 17 -8.45 -3.59 3.80
C ASP A 17 -7.32 -3.54 2.77
N LEU A 18 -7.44 -4.29 1.66
CA LEU A 18 -6.43 -4.27 0.59
C LEU A 18 -6.37 -2.93 -0.14
N VAL A 19 -7.51 -2.26 -0.34
CA VAL A 19 -7.54 -0.90 -0.92
C VAL A 19 -6.89 0.09 0.04
N SER A 20 -7.15 -0.01 1.34
CA SER A 20 -6.53 0.84 2.37
C SER A 20 -5.01 0.67 2.40
N VAL A 21 -4.53 -0.59 2.40
CA VAL A 21 -3.09 -0.89 2.33
C VAL A 21 -2.46 -0.36 1.04
N LEU A 22 -3.13 -0.53 -0.12
CA LEU A 22 -2.65 -0.01 -1.39
C LEU A 22 -2.54 1.53 -1.35
N TYR A 23 -3.56 2.22 -0.85
CA TYR A 23 -3.58 3.67 -0.73
C TYR A 23 -2.41 4.17 0.13
N HIS A 24 -2.26 3.64 1.35
CA HIS A 24 -1.20 4.08 2.25
C HIS A 24 0.21 3.73 1.76
N ALA A 25 0.37 2.63 1.02
CA ALA A 25 1.65 2.31 0.41
C ALA A 25 2.03 3.33 -0.69
N LEU A 26 1.09 3.71 -1.55
CA LEU A 26 1.34 4.72 -2.58
C LEU A 26 1.58 6.11 -1.97
N GLU A 27 0.82 6.48 -0.94
CA GLU A 27 1.03 7.72 -0.17
C GLU A 27 2.40 7.73 0.51
N GLY A 28 2.82 6.60 1.10
CA GLY A 28 4.14 6.44 1.71
C GLY A 28 5.26 6.59 0.68
N ALA A 29 5.14 5.95 -0.49
CA ALA A 29 6.13 6.08 -1.57
C ALA A 29 6.26 7.52 -2.08
N ALA A 30 5.13 8.23 -2.27
CA ALA A 30 5.13 9.64 -2.67
C ALA A 30 5.72 10.55 -1.59
N THR A 31 5.48 10.24 -0.31
CA THR A 31 6.06 10.97 0.81
C THR A 31 7.59 10.78 0.87
N CYS A 32 8.08 9.57 0.55
CA CYS A 32 9.51 9.31 0.49
C CYS A 32 10.22 10.16 -0.58
N GLU A 33 9.56 10.54 -1.69
CA GLU A 33 10.15 11.44 -2.70
C GLU A 33 10.54 12.79 -2.09
N VAL A 34 9.68 13.34 -1.23
CA VAL A 34 9.94 14.60 -0.52
C VAL A 34 11.12 14.44 0.44
N TYR A 35 11.16 13.34 1.20
CA TYR A 35 12.24 13.08 2.16
C TYR A 35 13.59 12.82 1.48
N ILE A 36 13.59 12.15 0.33
CA ILE A 36 14.79 11.96 -0.50
C ILE A 36 15.32 13.33 -0.94
N GLN A 37 14.45 14.21 -1.45
CA GLN A 37 14.84 15.55 -1.86
C GLN A 37 15.43 16.36 -0.69
N ASP A 38 14.77 16.36 0.46
CA ASP A 38 15.25 17.06 1.66
C ASP A 38 16.64 16.55 2.11
N ALA A 39 16.85 15.22 2.06
CA ALA A 39 18.13 14.60 2.40
C ALA A 39 19.24 14.94 1.38
N GLU A 40 18.91 14.96 0.09
CA GLU A 40 19.82 15.37 -0.97
C GLU A 40 20.23 16.84 -0.84
N GLU A 41 19.28 17.73 -0.54
CA GLU A 41 19.54 19.16 -0.30
C GLU A 41 20.42 19.39 0.96
N ALA A 42 20.25 18.56 1.98
CA ALA A 42 21.08 18.56 3.18
C ALA A 42 22.47 17.92 3.00
N GLY A 43 22.68 17.18 1.89
CA GLY A 43 23.90 16.42 1.65
C GLY A 43 24.06 15.19 2.56
N ASP A 44 22.96 14.68 3.11
CA ASP A 44 22.94 13.52 4.00
C ASP A 44 22.73 12.22 3.20
N SER A 45 23.83 11.61 2.77
CA SER A 45 23.79 10.39 1.95
C SER A 45 23.18 9.19 2.67
N GLU A 46 23.28 9.11 4.00
CA GLU A 46 22.71 8.00 4.78
C GLU A 46 21.19 8.08 4.75
N LEU A 47 20.63 9.28 4.97
CA LEU A 47 19.19 9.50 4.87
C LEU A 47 18.67 9.35 3.44
N THR A 48 19.39 9.85 2.43
CA THR A 48 19.00 9.63 1.02
C THR A 48 18.85 8.14 0.73
N GLN A 49 19.83 7.32 1.11
CA GLN A 49 19.77 5.88 0.87
C GLN A 49 18.62 5.22 1.66
N PHE A 50 18.47 5.57 2.93
CA PHE A 50 17.39 5.03 3.76
C PHE A 50 15.99 5.32 3.17
N PHE A 51 15.74 6.55 2.72
CA PHE A 51 14.43 6.88 2.14
C PHE A 51 14.21 6.27 0.75
N GLN A 52 15.26 6.07 -0.04
CA GLN A 52 15.18 5.30 -1.28
C GLN A 52 14.78 3.84 -1.02
N GLU A 53 15.43 3.18 -0.06
CA GLU A 53 15.09 1.81 0.34
C GLU A 53 13.64 1.71 0.84
N LEU A 54 13.21 2.67 1.68
CA LEU A 54 11.83 2.74 2.16
C LEU A 54 10.82 2.95 1.03
N GLN A 55 11.12 3.83 0.07
CA GLN A 55 10.27 4.04 -1.10
C GLN A 55 10.08 2.75 -1.90
N GLU A 56 11.15 1.98 -2.11
CA GLU A 56 11.06 0.70 -2.80
C GLU A 56 10.20 -0.32 -2.02
N GLU A 57 10.30 -0.35 -0.68
CA GLU A 57 9.46 -1.20 0.16
C GLU A 57 7.97 -0.88 0.02
N GLU A 58 7.63 0.40 0.02
CA GLU A 58 6.25 0.86 -0.18
C GLU A 58 5.76 0.52 -1.60
N ASN A 59 6.58 0.70 -2.63
CA ASN A 59 6.25 0.28 -3.99
C ASN A 59 6.00 -1.24 -4.09
N ARG A 60 6.84 -2.06 -3.46
CA ARG A 60 6.65 -3.51 -3.40
C ARG A 60 5.36 -3.88 -2.67
N ARG A 61 5.03 -3.16 -1.58
CA ARG A 61 3.78 -3.36 -0.82
C ARG A 61 2.55 -3.01 -1.67
N ALA A 62 2.58 -1.90 -2.40
CA ALA A 62 1.51 -1.47 -3.29
C ALA A 62 1.24 -2.52 -4.39
N GLU A 63 2.28 -2.99 -5.09
CA GLU A 63 2.10 -4.00 -6.14
C GLU A 63 1.57 -5.34 -5.60
N ARG A 64 2.00 -5.75 -4.41
CA ARG A 64 1.46 -6.95 -3.75
C ARG A 64 -0.01 -6.79 -3.39
N ALA A 65 -0.40 -5.65 -2.81
CA ALA A 65 -1.80 -5.37 -2.45
C ALA A 65 -2.70 -5.36 -3.69
N LYS A 66 -2.24 -4.72 -4.77
CA LYS A 66 -2.91 -4.68 -6.07
C LYS A 66 -3.11 -6.08 -6.68
N ALA A 67 -2.09 -6.94 -6.64
CA ALA A 67 -2.19 -8.32 -7.13
C ALA A 67 -3.22 -9.14 -6.33
N LEU A 68 -3.21 -9.02 -5.00
CA LEU A 68 -4.16 -9.70 -4.12
C LEU A 68 -5.60 -9.22 -4.34
N LEU A 69 -5.80 -7.93 -4.58
CA LEU A 69 -7.10 -7.34 -4.88
C LEU A 69 -7.61 -7.83 -6.24
N ALA A 70 -6.78 -7.82 -7.28
CA ALA A 70 -7.15 -8.28 -8.62
C ALA A 70 -7.58 -9.76 -8.63
N ALA A 71 -6.88 -10.63 -7.90
CA ALA A 71 -7.24 -12.03 -7.77
C ALA A 71 -8.64 -12.22 -7.14
N ARG A 72 -8.98 -11.43 -6.11
CA ARG A 72 -10.28 -11.50 -5.42
C ARG A 72 -11.43 -10.95 -6.25
N LEU A 73 -11.21 -9.86 -6.97
CA LEU A 73 -12.23 -9.28 -7.87
C LEU A 73 -12.56 -10.26 -9.02
N THR A 74 -11.56 -10.97 -9.53
CA THR A 74 -11.76 -12.02 -10.54
C THR A 74 -12.55 -13.21 -9.98
N GLN A 75 -12.30 -13.63 -8.75
CA GLN A 75 -13.04 -14.72 -8.10
C GLN A 75 -14.49 -14.33 -7.79
N SER A 76 -14.73 -13.09 -7.33
CA SER A 76 -16.07 -12.58 -7.05
C SER A 76 -16.95 -12.53 -8.31
N THR A 77 -16.39 -12.16 -9.46
CA THR A 77 -17.13 -12.14 -10.73
C THR A 77 -17.40 -13.53 -11.31
N ALA A 78 -16.55 -14.52 -11.02
CA ALA A 78 -16.76 -15.91 -11.41
C ALA A 78 -17.84 -16.61 -10.57
N ALA A 79 -17.93 -16.30 -9.27
CA ALA A 79 -18.95 -16.86 -8.37
C ALA A 79 -20.37 -16.29 -8.59
N ALA A 80 -20.49 -15.16 -9.29
CA ALA A 80 -21.77 -14.53 -9.64
C ALA A 80 -22.38 -15.06 -10.97
N ARG A 81 -21.74 -16.06 -11.61
CA ARG A 81 -22.21 -16.72 -12.83
C ARG A 81 -22.65 -18.15 -12.53
#